data_AF-A0A937DTC1-F1
#
_entry.id   AF-A0A937DTC1-F1
#
_cell.length_a   1.000
_cell.length_b   1.000
_cell.length_c   1.000
_cell.angle_alpha   90.00
_cell.angle_beta   90.00
_cell.angle_gamma   90.00
#
_symmetry.space_group_name_H-M   'P 1'
#
loop_
_entity.id
_entity.type
_entity.pdbx_description
1 polymer ?
#
loop_
_entity_poly.entity_id
_entity_poly.type
_entity_poly.pdbx_seq_one_letter_code
_entity_poly.pdbx_strand_id
1 'polypeptide(L)'
;MKLGRRTLLAGALAAPAPAQAQDSPAALRDLARRATIYLFPVYEMYRTRWRATVDESNPLRQRLNRFRHIQTLADDGVRTVTTPNADTLYSTAWLDLSVEPLFLTVPPVGDLYYSYAFLDLFTDNFAVVSHRLQGGRPPTQMIVGPAWTGDMSSEVRLIRAPTNSVWLIGRIVVDGPDELDRARTLQGRVLLETPDMRNERRILETRELMRQRTQAPPEPVADSPAANASEPFDLFDVGMRALAESPLPERDKPLLEALAPLKLKPGRKFDRRAFGTVELRAVKAGIEQGHADIRAAAGRPGRTIDGWTYGERHLGNFGDDYLYRAATALTGLGALMPNEAIHVTCNSDGGGRPLNGANRYEITFPAGALPPVRAFWSLSAYEVAPDGRAFFVDNPLGRHAVGDRTPGLVHGTDGSLTLHIQREPPDGPRAANWLPAPAGPMRLVLRAYQPAEAMIEGLYRLPAVRRNSPS
;
A
#
# COMPACT_ATOMS: atom_id res chain seq x y z
N MET A 1 -53.03 -11.84 -74.07
CA MET A 1 -51.80 -12.28 -74.77
C MET A 1 -50.59 -11.80 -73.96
N LYS A 2 -49.59 -12.66 -73.86
CA LYS A 2 -48.40 -12.69 -72.99
C LYS A 2 -47.46 -11.45 -72.94
N LEU A 3 -46.78 -11.32 -71.78
CA LEU A 3 -45.46 -10.69 -71.46
C LEU A 3 -45.33 -9.15 -71.54
N GLY A 4 -44.61 -8.44 -70.66
CA GLY A 4 -43.72 -8.86 -69.57
C GLY A 4 -43.14 -7.67 -68.78
N ARG A 5 -42.69 -7.95 -67.55
CA ARG A 5 -41.96 -7.05 -66.63
C ARG A 5 -40.63 -6.59 -67.25
N ARG A 6 -40.34 -5.28 -67.20
CA ARG A 6 -38.97 -4.77 -67.07
C ARG A 6 -38.90 -3.56 -66.12
N THR A 7 -38.35 -3.86 -64.96
CA THR A 7 -37.80 -2.99 -63.93
C THR A 7 -36.61 -2.20 -64.49
N LEU A 8 -36.50 -0.91 -64.19
CA LEU A 8 -35.24 -0.16 -64.22
C LEU A 8 -35.16 0.65 -62.92
N LEU A 9 -34.57 0.03 -61.88
CA LEU A 9 -33.99 0.76 -60.75
C LEU A 9 -32.64 1.30 -61.24
N ALA A 10 -32.50 2.61 -61.32
CA ALA A 10 -31.19 3.25 -61.43
C ALA A 10 -30.48 3.11 -60.08
N GLY A 11 -29.48 2.23 -60.03
CA GLY A 11 -28.59 2.10 -58.88
C GLY A 11 -27.70 3.33 -58.78
N ALA A 12 -27.92 4.15 -57.75
CA ALA A 12 -26.88 5.05 -57.29
C ALA A 12 -25.77 4.18 -56.67
N LEU A 13 -24.62 4.10 -57.36
CA LEU A 13 -23.39 3.62 -56.78
C LEU A 13 -22.98 4.62 -55.69
N ALA A 14 -23.39 4.33 -54.45
CA ALA A 14 -22.75 4.95 -53.29
C ALA A 14 -21.29 4.51 -53.31
N ALA A 15 -20.39 5.44 -53.60
CA ALA A 15 -18.98 5.25 -53.33
C ALA A 15 -18.84 4.86 -51.85
N PRO A 16 -17.98 3.90 -51.50
CA PRO A 16 -17.71 3.63 -50.09
C PRO A 16 -17.22 4.93 -49.47
N ALA A 17 -17.95 5.41 -48.46
CA ALA A 17 -17.45 6.47 -47.60
C ALA A 17 -16.07 6.04 -47.10
N PRO A 18 -15.08 6.95 -47.04
CA PRO A 18 -13.80 6.60 -46.45
C PRO A 18 -14.08 6.08 -45.04
N ALA A 19 -13.61 4.86 -44.76
CA ALA A 19 -13.66 4.29 -43.43
C ALA A 19 -13.12 5.36 -42.45
N GLN A 20 -13.95 5.73 -41.47
CA GLN A 20 -13.58 6.63 -40.38
C GLN A 20 -12.20 6.23 -39.88
N ALA A 21 -11.30 7.22 -39.75
CA ALA A 21 -9.90 7.03 -39.44
C ALA A 21 -9.70 5.89 -38.43
N GLN A 22 -9.10 4.79 -38.88
CA GLN A 22 -8.49 3.82 -37.99
C GLN A 22 -7.49 4.60 -37.14
N ASP A 23 -7.61 4.54 -35.81
CA ASP A 23 -6.74 5.28 -34.90
C ASP A 23 -5.28 5.02 -35.27
N SER A 24 -4.51 6.09 -35.46
CA SER A 24 -3.12 5.92 -35.91
C SER A 24 -2.34 5.04 -34.93
N PRO A 25 -1.40 4.20 -35.39
CA PRO A 25 -0.56 3.40 -34.51
C PRO A 25 0.14 4.24 -33.41
N ALA A 26 0.53 5.48 -33.73
CA ALA A 26 1.08 6.40 -32.75
C ALA A 26 0.09 6.77 -31.63
N ALA A 27 -1.17 7.04 -31.99
CA ALA A 27 -2.23 7.32 -31.02
C ALA A 27 -2.53 6.10 -30.13
N LEU A 28 -2.63 4.89 -30.72
CA LEU A 28 -2.85 3.66 -29.96
C LEU A 28 -1.69 3.35 -29.00
N ARG A 29 -0.45 3.63 -29.40
CA ARG A 29 0.72 3.49 -28.52
C ARG A 29 0.63 4.41 -27.31
N ASP A 30 0.32 5.69 -27.50
CA ASP A 30 0.21 6.63 -26.38
C ASP A 30 -0.99 6.33 -25.47
N LEU A 31 -2.13 5.94 -26.06
CA LEU A 31 -3.29 5.50 -25.27
C LEU A 31 -2.97 4.27 -24.43
N ALA A 32 -2.30 3.27 -25.01
CA ALA A 32 -1.90 2.06 -24.29
C ALA A 32 -0.91 2.38 -23.17
N ARG A 33 0.03 3.31 -23.38
CA ARG A 33 0.94 3.82 -22.34
C ARG A 33 0.16 4.42 -21.16
N ARG A 34 -0.82 5.29 -21.43
CA ARG A 34 -1.67 5.91 -20.40
C ARG A 34 -2.54 4.87 -19.68
N ALA A 35 -3.15 3.95 -20.42
CA ALA A 35 -3.92 2.84 -19.86
C ALA A 35 -3.05 1.97 -18.93
N THR A 36 -1.80 1.69 -19.31
CA THR A 36 -0.87 0.93 -18.46
C THR A 36 -0.59 1.64 -17.15
N ILE A 37 -0.29 2.94 -17.18
CA ILE A 37 -0.06 3.73 -15.96
C ILE A 37 -1.29 3.68 -15.05
N TYR A 38 -2.48 3.89 -15.61
CA TYR A 38 -3.73 3.86 -14.84
C TYR A 38 -4.08 2.49 -14.25
N LEU A 39 -3.93 1.42 -15.03
CA LEU A 39 -4.32 0.07 -14.62
C LEU A 39 -3.29 -0.63 -13.74
N PHE A 40 -2.05 -0.15 -13.70
CA PHE A 40 -0.99 -0.82 -12.96
C PHE A 40 -1.28 -0.97 -11.45
N PRO A 41 -1.72 0.06 -10.70
CA PRO A 41 -2.13 -0.11 -9.30
C PRO A 41 -3.26 -1.12 -9.12
N VAL A 42 -4.28 -1.08 -9.99
CA VAL A 42 -5.44 -1.98 -9.95
C VAL A 42 -5.01 -3.44 -10.19
N TYR A 43 -4.14 -3.64 -11.17
CA TYR A 43 -3.53 -4.93 -11.47
C TYR A 43 -2.72 -5.47 -10.28
N GLU A 44 -1.90 -4.61 -9.64
CA GLU A 44 -1.10 -4.99 -8.49
C GLU A 44 -1.96 -5.31 -7.24
N MET A 45 -3.04 -4.58 -7.02
CA MET A 45 -4.02 -4.87 -5.98
C MET A 45 -4.71 -6.21 -6.21
N TYR A 46 -5.18 -6.47 -7.44
CA TYR A 46 -5.78 -7.75 -7.81
C TYR A 46 -4.80 -8.91 -7.63
N ARG A 47 -3.58 -8.78 -8.15
CA ARG A 47 -2.52 -9.79 -8.06
C ARG A 47 -2.15 -10.10 -6.61
N THR A 48 -2.04 -9.08 -5.77
CA THR A 48 -1.71 -9.22 -4.35
C THR A 48 -2.87 -9.88 -3.58
N ARG A 49 -4.12 -9.52 -3.88
CA ARG A 49 -5.30 -10.19 -3.31
C ARG A 49 -5.36 -11.65 -3.72
N TRP A 50 -5.21 -11.97 -5.01
CA TRP A 50 -5.24 -13.34 -5.51
C TRP A 50 -4.18 -14.21 -4.83
N ARG A 51 -2.95 -13.71 -4.70
CA ARG A 51 -1.88 -14.40 -3.95
C ARG A 51 -2.25 -14.61 -2.48
N ALA A 52 -2.93 -13.65 -1.86
CA ALA A 52 -3.30 -13.73 -0.46
C ALA A 52 -4.50 -14.64 -0.20
N THR A 53 -5.44 -14.80 -1.13
CA THR A 53 -6.73 -15.46 -0.86
C THR A 53 -7.02 -16.69 -1.70
N VAL A 54 -6.35 -16.85 -2.85
CA VAL A 54 -6.61 -17.94 -3.80
C VAL A 54 -5.40 -18.88 -3.88
N ASP A 55 -4.21 -18.35 -4.10
CA ASP A 55 -2.97 -19.10 -4.35
C ASP A 55 -2.70 -20.16 -3.28
N GLU A 56 -2.95 -21.43 -3.62
CA GLU A 56 -2.80 -22.57 -2.71
C GLU A 56 -1.35 -22.82 -2.31
N SER A 57 -0.39 -22.33 -3.10
CA SER A 57 1.04 -22.44 -2.77
C SER A 57 1.49 -21.46 -1.70
N ASN A 58 0.68 -20.44 -1.38
CA ASN A 58 1.01 -19.46 -0.37
C ASN A 58 0.77 -20.02 1.05
N PRO A 59 1.81 -20.30 1.85
CA PRO A 59 1.65 -20.80 3.22
C PRO A 59 1.00 -19.76 4.14
N LEU A 60 0.94 -18.51 3.69
CA LEU A 60 0.37 -17.36 4.37
C LEU A 60 -1.03 -16.99 3.85
N ARG A 61 -1.69 -17.89 3.10
CA ARG A 61 -3.03 -17.66 2.54
C ARG A 61 -4.05 -17.36 3.65
N GLN A 62 -5.00 -16.48 3.36
CA GLN A 62 -6.09 -16.06 4.24
C GLN A 62 -7.44 -16.16 3.52
N ARG A 63 -8.53 -16.25 4.29
CA ARG A 63 -9.89 -16.17 3.74
C ARG A 63 -10.28 -14.70 3.51
N LEU A 64 -11.12 -14.43 2.52
CA LEU A 64 -11.75 -13.12 2.36
C LEU A 64 -12.56 -12.78 3.61
N ASN A 65 -12.67 -11.48 3.91
CA ASN A 65 -13.41 -10.94 5.07
C ASN A 65 -12.91 -11.46 6.43
N ARG A 66 -11.67 -11.95 6.50
CA ARG A 66 -11.02 -12.44 7.71
C ARG A 66 -9.66 -11.79 7.90
N PHE A 67 -9.33 -11.49 9.15
CA PHE A 67 -7.98 -11.12 9.50
C PHE A 67 -7.04 -12.31 9.44
N ARG A 68 -5.85 -12.02 8.93
CA ARG A 68 -4.62 -12.74 9.27
C ARG A 68 -3.75 -11.84 10.13
N HIS A 69 -3.43 -12.32 11.33
CA HIS A 69 -2.54 -11.63 12.25
C HIS A 69 -1.10 -12.12 12.09
N ILE A 70 -0.17 -11.18 11.99
CA ILE A 70 1.27 -11.41 12.09
C ILE A 70 1.64 -11.04 13.51
N GLN A 71 1.90 -12.07 14.31
CA GLN A 71 2.11 -11.96 15.77
C GLN A 71 3.60 -11.83 16.16
N THR A 72 4.47 -11.63 15.19
CA THR A 72 5.91 -11.43 15.40
C THR A 72 6.32 -10.09 14.79
N LEU A 73 7.26 -9.42 15.45
CA LEU A 73 7.99 -8.31 14.84
C LEU A 73 8.92 -8.86 13.77
N ALA A 74 9.24 -8.05 12.77
CA ALA A 74 10.20 -8.46 11.76
C ALA A 74 11.64 -8.34 12.30
N ASP A 75 12.43 -9.36 12.00
CA ASP A 75 13.85 -9.49 12.32
C ASP A 75 14.69 -9.69 11.03
N ASP A 76 15.95 -10.09 11.18
CA ASP A 76 16.88 -10.39 10.08
C ASP A 76 16.52 -11.61 9.21
N GLY A 77 15.63 -12.48 9.71
CA GLY A 77 15.11 -13.64 8.99
C GLY A 77 13.99 -13.28 8.01
N VAL A 78 13.34 -12.12 8.21
CA VAL A 78 12.24 -11.68 7.35
C VAL A 78 12.75 -11.11 6.02
N ARG A 79 12.47 -11.84 4.94
CA ARG A 79 12.82 -11.45 3.55
C ARG A 79 11.62 -11.27 2.63
N THR A 80 10.41 -11.41 3.15
CA THR A 80 9.15 -11.32 2.37
C THR A 80 8.82 -9.91 1.90
N VAL A 81 9.29 -8.88 2.61
CA VAL A 81 9.14 -7.47 2.26
C VAL A 81 10.47 -6.75 2.38
N THR A 82 10.73 -5.79 1.49
CA THR A 82 11.90 -4.91 1.60
C THR A 82 11.66 -3.85 2.70
N THR A 83 12.72 -3.45 3.39
CA THR A 83 12.69 -2.51 4.52
C THR A 83 11.62 -2.85 5.57
N PRO A 84 11.63 -4.09 6.12
CA PRO A 84 10.64 -4.53 7.09
C PRO A 84 10.59 -3.62 8.32
N ASN A 85 9.44 -3.59 8.97
CA ASN A 85 9.17 -2.75 10.13
C ASN A 85 9.33 -3.57 11.43
N ALA A 86 10.16 -3.09 12.36
CA ALA A 86 10.39 -3.71 13.66
C ALA A 86 9.57 -3.07 14.81
N ASP A 87 8.67 -2.13 14.51
CA ASP A 87 7.94 -1.35 15.53
C ASP A 87 6.55 -1.92 15.88
N THR A 88 5.89 -2.59 14.93
CA THR A 88 4.46 -2.91 15.02
C THR A 88 4.13 -4.33 14.61
N LEU A 89 3.19 -4.96 15.30
CA LEU A 89 2.50 -6.16 14.82
C LEU A 89 1.49 -5.78 13.73
N TYR A 90 1.41 -6.62 12.69
CA TYR A 90 0.53 -6.37 11.54
C TYR A 90 -0.69 -7.27 11.56
N SER A 91 -1.84 -6.73 11.15
CA SER A 91 -3.03 -7.49 10.77
C SER A 91 -3.37 -7.15 9.33
N THR A 92 -3.76 -8.12 8.52
CA THR A 92 -4.15 -7.88 7.13
C THR A 92 -5.45 -8.60 6.83
N ALA A 93 -6.33 -7.99 6.03
CA ALA A 93 -7.53 -8.62 5.52
C ALA A 93 -7.86 -8.05 4.14
N TRP A 94 -8.34 -8.92 3.25
CA TRP A 94 -8.97 -8.50 2.00
C TRP A 94 -10.47 -8.56 2.18
N LEU A 95 -11.14 -7.43 1.96
CA LEU A 95 -12.57 -7.30 2.13
C LEU A 95 -13.26 -7.36 0.77
N ASP A 96 -14.37 -8.07 0.73
CA ASP A 96 -15.40 -8.02 -0.29
C ASP A 96 -16.69 -7.48 0.35
N LEU A 97 -17.07 -6.29 -0.08
CA LEU A 97 -18.22 -5.53 0.40
C LEU A 97 -19.39 -5.54 -0.61
N SER A 98 -19.33 -6.39 -1.64
CA SER A 98 -20.35 -6.45 -2.70
C SER A 98 -21.68 -7.05 -2.24
N VAL A 99 -21.66 -7.89 -1.19
CA VAL A 99 -22.84 -8.61 -0.70
C VAL A 99 -23.41 -7.99 0.56
N GLU A 100 -22.57 -7.74 1.57
CA GLU A 100 -23.01 -7.32 2.88
C GLU A 100 -21.95 -6.48 3.61
N PRO A 101 -22.33 -5.70 4.63
CA PRO A 101 -21.38 -4.90 5.40
C PRO A 101 -20.50 -5.77 6.31
N LEU A 102 -19.35 -5.24 6.72
CA LEU A 102 -18.49 -5.83 7.74
C LEU A 102 -18.39 -4.92 8.96
N PHE A 103 -18.06 -5.48 10.11
CA PHE A 103 -17.86 -4.74 11.35
C PHE A 103 -16.42 -4.90 11.84
N LEU A 104 -15.73 -3.78 12.04
CA LEU A 104 -14.42 -3.75 12.71
C LEU A 104 -14.61 -3.32 14.16
N THR A 105 -14.24 -4.19 15.09
CA THR A 105 -14.15 -3.87 16.51
C THR A 105 -12.69 -3.91 16.94
N VAL A 106 -12.16 -2.77 17.38
CA VAL A 106 -10.83 -2.67 18.00
C VAL A 106 -11.06 -2.59 19.51
N PRO A 107 -10.42 -3.42 20.34
CA PRO A 107 -10.59 -3.37 21.79
C PRO A 107 -10.08 -2.03 22.35
N PRO A 108 -10.42 -1.67 23.60
CA PRO A 108 -9.73 -0.61 24.31
C PRO A 108 -8.22 -0.86 24.31
N VAL A 109 -7.45 0.08 23.77
CA VAL A 109 -5.99 0.01 23.65
C VAL A 109 -5.26 1.03 24.53
N GLY A 110 -5.99 1.94 25.19
CA GLY A 110 -5.39 3.03 25.96
C GLY A 110 -4.59 3.95 25.07
N ASP A 111 -3.41 4.38 25.51
CA ASP A 111 -2.56 5.33 24.77
C ASP A 111 -1.66 4.66 23.70
N LEU A 112 -1.77 3.34 23.51
CA LEU A 112 -0.97 2.63 22.52
C LEU A 112 -1.33 3.08 21.11
N TYR A 113 -0.29 3.26 20.29
CA TYR A 113 -0.47 3.48 18.87
C TYR A 113 -1.13 2.26 18.21
N TYR A 114 -2.18 2.53 17.46
CA TYR A 114 -2.76 1.61 16.50
C TYR A 114 -3.26 2.35 15.28
N SER A 115 -3.32 1.64 14.15
CA SER A 115 -3.90 2.14 12.90
C SER A 115 -4.47 0.98 12.09
N TYR A 116 -5.68 1.13 11.58
CA TYR A 116 -6.32 0.24 10.62
C TYR A 116 -6.66 1.06 9.39
N ALA A 117 -5.78 1.00 8.39
CA ALA A 117 -5.92 1.75 7.15
C ALA A 117 -6.68 0.92 6.11
N PHE A 118 -7.61 1.58 5.41
CA PHE A 118 -8.45 0.98 4.38
C PHE A 118 -8.05 1.56 3.03
N LEU A 119 -7.56 0.68 2.15
CA LEU A 119 -7.20 1.02 0.78
C LEU A 119 -8.27 0.52 -0.17
N ASP A 120 -8.71 1.39 -1.08
CA ASP A 120 -9.60 1.00 -2.17
C ASP A 120 -8.83 0.24 -3.28
N LEU A 121 -9.54 -0.23 -4.30
CA LEU A 121 -8.96 -0.95 -5.44
C LEU A 121 -7.88 -0.13 -6.18
N PHE A 122 -7.91 1.20 -6.08
CA PHE A 122 -6.99 2.13 -6.73
C PHE A 122 -5.83 2.54 -5.82
N THR A 123 -5.65 1.87 -4.68
CA THR A 123 -4.61 2.12 -3.67
C THR A 123 -4.74 3.45 -2.91
N ASP A 124 -5.89 4.13 -2.99
CA ASP A 124 -6.16 5.32 -2.17
C ASP A 124 -6.60 4.89 -0.77
N ASN A 125 -6.03 5.51 0.27
CA ASN A 125 -6.42 5.34 1.66
C ASN A 125 -7.67 6.19 1.94
N PHE A 126 -8.84 5.61 1.72
CA PHE A 126 -10.11 6.35 1.89
C PHE A 126 -10.57 6.46 3.35
N ALA A 127 -10.06 5.61 4.24
CA ALA A 127 -10.36 5.66 5.66
C ALA A 127 -9.21 5.12 6.52
N VAL A 128 -9.15 5.57 7.76
CA VAL A 128 -8.27 5.01 8.80
C VAL A 128 -8.98 5.04 10.14
N VAL A 129 -8.86 3.95 10.89
CA VAL A 129 -9.29 3.87 12.30
C VAL A 129 -8.02 3.83 13.12
N SER A 130 -7.70 4.92 13.81
CA SER A 130 -6.42 5.08 14.50
C SER A 130 -6.57 5.86 15.79
N HIS A 131 -5.57 5.73 16.66
CA HIS A 131 -5.53 6.46 17.93
C HIS A 131 -5.70 7.99 17.72
N ARG A 132 -5.13 8.54 16.64
CA ARG A 132 -5.24 9.96 16.29
C ARG A 132 -6.69 10.44 16.11
N LEU A 133 -7.55 9.58 15.57
CA LEU A 133 -8.91 9.96 15.19
C LEU A 133 -9.96 9.50 16.21
N GLN A 134 -9.72 8.40 16.92
CA GLN A 134 -10.70 7.80 17.84
C GLN A 134 -10.18 7.56 19.26
N GLY A 135 -8.94 7.93 19.57
CA GLY A 135 -8.31 7.69 20.86
C GLY A 135 -8.20 6.21 21.21
N GLY A 136 -8.03 5.91 22.50
CA GLY A 136 -7.82 4.56 23.01
C GLY A 136 -9.04 3.65 23.09
N ARG A 137 -10.23 4.12 22.69
CA ARG A 137 -11.50 3.36 22.75
C ARG A 137 -12.36 3.67 21.51
N PRO A 138 -11.94 3.23 20.32
CA PRO A 138 -12.68 3.50 19.11
C PRO A 138 -14.07 2.84 19.15
N PRO A 139 -15.13 3.51 18.65
CA PRO A 139 -16.40 2.85 18.45
C PRO A 139 -16.28 1.77 17.37
N THR A 140 -17.13 0.75 17.42
CA THR A 140 -17.23 -0.25 16.34
C THR A 140 -17.54 0.44 15.02
N GLN A 141 -16.81 0.07 13.97
CA GLN A 141 -16.99 0.61 12.63
C GLN A 141 -17.80 -0.37 11.80
N MET A 142 -18.80 0.12 11.08
CA MET A 142 -19.53 -0.61 10.07
C MET A 142 -19.02 -0.18 8.70
N ILE A 143 -18.43 -1.12 7.97
CA ILE A 143 -17.80 -0.92 6.67
C ILE A 143 -18.77 -1.42 5.61
N VAL A 144 -19.12 -0.56 4.66
CA VAL A 144 -20.13 -0.86 3.65
C VAL A 144 -19.59 -0.62 2.25
N GLY A 145 -20.05 -1.42 1.28
CA GLY A 145 -19.75 -1.21 -0.13
C GLY A 145 -20.45 0.03 -0.68
N PRO A 146 -20.01 0.55 -1.85
CA PRO A 146 -20.55 1.76 -2.45
C PRO A 146 -22.06 1.67 -2.73
N ALA A 147 -22.58 0.49 -3.09
CA ALA A 147 -23.99 0.28 -3.43
C ALA A 147 -24.90 -0.01 -2.21
N TRP A 148 -24.35 -0.05 -0.98
CA TRP A 148 -25.15 -0.41 0.19
C TRP A 148 -26.15 0.69 0.57
N THR A 149 -27.42 0.30 0.72
CA THR A 149 -28.58 1.16 1.04
C THR A 149 -29.34 0.72 2.30
N GLY A 150 -28.80 -0.21 3.08
CA GLY A 150 -29.45 -0.68 4.31
C GLY A 150 -29.44 0.35 5.44
N ASP A 151 -30.05 -0.03 6.57
CA ASP A 151 -30.08 0.79 7.77
C ASP A 151 -28.83 0.60 8.63
N MET A 152 -28.39 1.68 9.28
CA MET A 152 -27.30 1.68 10.24
C MET A 152 -27.87 1.71 11.66
N SER A 153 -27.33 0.91 12.58
CA SER A 153 -27.66 1.07 14.01
C SER A 153 -26.95 2.31 14.58
N SER A 154 -27.53 2.97 15.58
CA SER A 154 -26.92 4.15 16.23
C SER A 154 -25.63 3.84 17.01
N GLU A 155 -25.31 2.56 17.21
CA GLU A 155 -24.17 2.08 18.02
C GLU A 155 -22.86 1.96 17.23
N VAL A 156 -22.88 2.17 15.91
CA VAL A 156 -21.70 2.00 15.04
C VAL A 156 -21.37 3.29 14.29
N ARG A 157 -20.12 3.40 13.84
CA ARG A 157 -19.67 4.46 12.93
C ARG A 157 -19.55 3.92 11.51
N LEU A 158 -20.14 4.61 10.54
CA LEU A 158 -20.14 4.19 9.16
C LEU A 158 -18.82 4.55 8.46
N ILE A 159 -18.24 3.58 7.76
CA ILE A 159 -17.19 3.75 6.75
C ILE A 159 -17.77 3.25 5.43
N ARG A 160 -17.95 4.15 4.46
CA ARG A 160 -18.39 3.77 3.10
C ARG A 160 -17.17 3.66 2.20
N ALA A 161 -16.92 2.46 1.69
CA ALA A 161 -15.84 2.22 0.75
C ALA A 161 -16.24 2.74 -0.65
N PRO A 162 -15.31 3.36 -1.38
CA PRO A 162 -15.55 3.74 -2.78
C PRO A 162 -15.58 2.52 -3.71
N THR A 163 -14.99 1.39 -3.29
CA THR A 163 -14.94 0.12 -4.02
C THR A 163 -15.43 -1.03 -3.15
N ASN A 164 -15.93 -2.10 -3.77
CA ASN A 164 -16.30 -3.33 -3.05
C ASN A 164 -15.07 -4.09 -2.53
N SER A 165 -13.98 -4.03 -3.29
CA SER A 165 -12.70 -4.67 -2.97
C SER A 165 -11.85 -3.70 -2.16
N VAL A 166 -11.51 -4.07 -0.92
CA VAL A 166 -10.73 -3.23 0.00
C VAL A 166 -9.58 -4.03 0.60
N TRP A 167 -8.41 -3.42 0.71
CA TRP A 167 -7.31 -3.96 1.50
C TRP A 167 -7.24 -3.25 2.85
N LEU A 168 -7.43 -4.01 3.93
CA LEU A 168 -7.34 -3.53 5.30
C LEU A 168 -6.01 -3.92 5.92
N ILE A 169 -5.23 -2.94 6.36
CA ILE A 169 -3.93 -3.14 6.99
C ILE A 169 -3.94 -2.51 8.40
N GLY A 170 -3.94 -3.37 9.41
CA GLY A 170 -3.83 -3.05 10.82
C GLY A 170 -2.39 -3.05 11.32
N ARG A 171 -2.07 -2.14 12.24
CA ARG A 171 -0.79 -2.05 12.96
C ARG A 171 -1.07 -1.75 14.43
N ILE A 172 -0.39 -2.45 15.34
CA ILE A 172 -0.37 -2.15 16.77
C ILE A 172 1.10 -2.07 17.20
N VAL A 173 1.49 -0.99 17.89
CA VAL A 173 2.86 -0.83 18.38
C VAL A 173 3.22 -1.88 19.44
N VAL A 174 4.47 -2.32 19.43
CA VAL A 174 5.07 -3.07 20.54
C VAL A 174 5.96 -2.10 21.30
N ASP A 175 5.48 -1.60 22.43
CA ASP A 175 6.10 -0.51 23.19
C ASP A 175 7.26 -0.96 24.09
N GLY A 176 8.27 -1.57 23.48
CA GLY A 176 9.41 -2.16 24.16
C GLY A 176 9.40 -3.69 24.15
N PRO A 177 10.52 -4.34 24.50
CA PRO A 177 10.71 -5.78 24.33
C PRO A 177 9.73 -6.63 25.14
N ASP A 178 9.32 -6.16 26.33
CA ASP A 178 8.45 -6.92 27.24
C ASP A 178 6.95 -6.73 26.94
N GLU A 179 6.58 -5.82 26.03
CA GLU A 179 5.18 -5.50 25.70
C GLU A 179 4.61 -6.35 24.54
N LEU A 180 5.41 -7.26 23.98
CA LEU A 180 5.01 -8.08 22.82
C LEU A 180 3.77 -8.93 23.11
N ASP A 181 3.70 -9.57 24.27
CA ASP A 181 2.56 -10.43 24.63
C ASP A 181 1.28 -9.62 24.91
N ARG A 182 1.42 -8.40 25.46
CA ARG A 182 0.30 -7.46 25.58
C ARG A 182 -0.20 -7.04 24.20
N ALA A 183 0.70 -6.68 23.28
CA ALA A 183 0.34 -6.30 21.92
C ALA A 183 -0.34 -7.47 21.17
N ARG A 184 0.15 -8.70 21.32
CA ARG A 184 -0.49 -9.92 20.78
C ARG A 184 -1.89 -10.15 21.35
N THR A 185 -2.05 -9.97 22.66
CA THR A 185 -3.34 -10.11 23.34
C THR A 185 -4.35 -9.08 22.82
N LEU A 186 -3.94 -7.82 22.65
CA LEU A 186 -4.78 -6.78 22.07
C LEU A 186 -5.11 -7.09 20.60
N GLN A 187 -4.11 -7.48 19.81
CA GLN A 187 -4.28 -7.86 18.41
C GLN A 187 -5.30 -9.00 18.24
N GLY A 188 -5.22 -10.04 19.08
CA GLY A 188 -6.13 -11.20 19.04
C GLY A 188 -7.57 -10.87 19.47
N ARG A 189 -7.80 -9.70 20.07
CA ARG A 189 -9.14 -9.20 20.42
C ARG A 189 -9.72 -8.25 19.37
N VAL A 190 -9.01 -7.99 18.28
CA VAL A 190 -9.51 -7.20 17.16
C VAL A 190 -10.36 -8.11 16.29
N LEU A 191 -11.60 -7.69 16.02
CA LEU A 191 -12.59 -8.51 15.33
C LEU A 191 -13.00 -7.87 14.01
N LEU A 192 -13.09 -8.71 12.98
CA LEU A 192 -13.69 -8.40 11.69
C LEU A 192 -14.81 -9.41 11.41
N GLU A 193 -16.05 -8.92 11.43
CA GLU A 193 -17.24 -9.76 11.51
C GLU A 193 -18.26 -9.41 10.43
N THR A 194 -18.93 -10.41 9.87
CA THR A 194 -20.18 -10.20 9.14
C THR A 194 -21.34 -9.94 10.12
N PRO A 195 -22.51 -9.50 9.64
CA PRO A 195 -23.68 -9.32 10.52
C PRO A 195 -24.03 -10.61 11.28
N ASP A 196 -23.96 -11.77 10.62
CA ASP A 196 -24.30 -13.06 11.22
C ASP A 196 -23.31 -13.43 12.34
N MET A 197 -22.01 -13.28 12.11
CA MET A 197 -20.98 -13.57 13.14
C MET A 197 -21.13 -12.67 14.37
N ARG A 198 -21.42 -11.39 14.13
CA ARG A 198 -21.65 -10.42 15.20
C ARG A 198 -22.92 -10.76 16.01
N ASN A 199 -23.97 -11.21 15.33
CA ASN A 199 -25.20 -11.66 15.97
C ASN A 199 -24.97 -12.93 16.80
N GLU A 200 -24.29 -13.94 16.24
CA GLU A 200 -23.91 -15.17 16.96
C GLU A 200 -23.11 -14.86 18.23
N ARG A 201 -22.10 -13.98 18.13
CA ARG A 201 -21.33 -13.55 19.31
C ARG A 201 -22.20 -12.87 20.35
N ARG A 202 -23.08 -11.94 19.94
CA ARG A 202 -24.03 -11.29 20.85
C ARG A 202 -24.93 -12.30 21.55
N ILE A 203 -25.45 -13.30 20.84
CA ILE A 203 -26.28 -14.37 21.42
C ILE A 203 -25.50 -15.16 22.46
N LEU A 204 -24.24 -15.51 22.19
CA LEU A 204 -23.38 -16.21 23.15
C LEU A 204 -23.08 -15.34 24.38
N GLU A 205 -22.91 -14.03 24.20
CA GLU A 205 -22.65 -13.06 25.27
C GLU A 205 -23.89 -12.73 26.11
N THR A 206 -25.08 -12.57 25.50
CA THR A 206 -26.30 -12.06 26.14
C THR A 206 -27.39 -13.10 26.36
N ARG A 207 -27.26 -14.32 25.81
CA ARG A 207 -28.27 -15.40 25.82
C ARG A 207 -29.63 -14.99 25.22
N GLU A 208 -29.67 -14.05 24.28
CA GLU A 208 -30.89 -13.56 23.64
C GLU A 208 -31.29 -14.41 22.40
N LEU A 209 -32.60 -14.52 22.08
CA LEU A 209 -33.13 -15.42 21.03
C LEU A 209 -33.20 -14.75 19.62
N MET A 210 -32.97 -15.54 18.55
CA MET A 210 -32.65 -15.13 17.16
C MET A 210 -33.75 -14.47 16.30
N ARG A 211 -33.31 -13.72 15.27
CA ARG A 211 -33.80 -13.80 13.88
C ARG A 211 -32.81 -14.65 13.06
N GLN A 212 -33.27 -15.74 12.45
CA GLN A 212 -32.42 -16.66 11.68
C GLN A 212 -32.12 -16.16 10.27
N ARG A 213 -30.87 -16.35 9.83
CA ARG A 213 -30.52 -16.43 8.40
C ARG A 213 -30.12 -17.89 8.12
N THR A 214 -30.73 -18.50 7.11
CA THR A 214 -30.68 -19.95 6.82
C THR A 214 -29.58 -20.36 5.82
N GLN A 215 -28.66 -19.46 5.47
CA GLN A 215 -27.58 -19.77 4.54
C GLN A 215 -26.36 -18.89 4.83
N ALA A 216 -25.20 -19.53 5.01
CA ALA A 216 -23.92 -18.84 4.94
C ALA A 216 -23.78 -18.20 3.54
N PRO A 217 -23.33 -16.95 3.42
CA PRO A 217 -22.98 -16.39 2.13
C PRO A 217 -22.00 -17.35 1.44
N PRO A 218 -22.17 -17.67 0.14
CA PRO A 218 -21.13 -18.36 -0.60
C PRO A 218 -19.83 -17.59 -0.39
N GLU A 219 -18.73 -18.29 -0.08
CA GLU A 219 -17.42 -17.64 -0.10
C GLU A 219 -17.28 -16.97 -1.46
N PRO A 220 -16.91 -15.68 -1.55
CA PRO A 220 -16.65 -15.06 -2.83
C PRO A 220 -15.44 -15.78 -3.43
N VAL A 221 -15.70 -16.85 -4.17
CA VAL A 221 -14.68 -17.54 -4.93
C VAL A 221 -14.25 -16.53 -5.97
N ALA A 222 -13.03 -16.04 -5.84
CA ALA A 222 -12.36 -15.33 -6.91
C ALA A 222 -12.08 -16.36 -8.02
N ASP A 223 -13.15 -16.74 -8.74
CA ASP A 223 -13.13 -17.52 -9.97
C ASP A 223 -12.45 -16.67 -11.05
N SER A 224 -11.14 -16.47 -10.96
CA SER A 224 -10.39 -15.74 -11.99
C SER A 224 -8.89 -16.04 -11.92
N PRO A 225 -8.22 -16.15 -13.08
CA PRO A 225 -6.90 -16.76 -13.19
C PRO A 225 -5.80 -15.94 -12.50
N ALA A 226 -4.71 -16.64 -12.18
CA ALA A 226 -3.47 -16.01 -11.72
C ALA A 226 -3.00 -14.97 -12.74
N ALA A 227 -2.56 -13.82 -12.26
CA ALA A 227 -1.95 -12.81 -13.11
C ALA A 227 -0.63 -13.33 -13.69
N ASN A 228 -0.44 -13.18 -14.99
CA ASN A 228 0.74 -13.61 -15.71
C ASN A 228 1.52 -12.40 -16.25
N ALA A 229 2.44 -11.88 -15.44
CA ALA A 229 3.21 -10.69 -15.79
C ALA A 229 4.15 -10.87 -17.01
N SER A 230 4.37 -12.10 -17.50
CA SER A 230 5.14 -12.32 -18.73
C SER A 230 4.31 -12.11 -20.00
N GLU A 231 2.98 -12.13 -19.90
CA GLU A 231 2.07 -11.87 -21.01
C GLU A 231 1.76 -10.37 -21.10
N PRO A 232 2.21 -9.65 -22.15
CA PRO A 232 2.15 -8.19 -22.19
C PRO A 232 0.72 -7.61 -22.04
N PHE A 233 -0.29 -8.33 -22.51
CA PHE A 233 -1.68 -7.88 -22.47
C PHE A 233 -2.42 -8.30 -21.19
N ASP A 234 -1.80 -9.10 -20.32
CA ASP A 234 -2.42 -9.59 -19.08
C ASP A 234 -2.84 -8.43 -18.17
N LEU A 235 -2.07 -7.33 -18.17
CA LEU A 235 -2.42 -6.11 -17.45
C LEU A 235 -3.79 -5.54 -17.90
N PHE A 236 -4.12 -5.59 -19.19
CA PHE A 236 -5.43 -5.16 -19.68
C PHE A 236 -6.52 -6.18 -19.33
N ASP A 237 -6.25 -7.47 -19.48
CA ASP A 237 -7.21 -8.53 -19.18
C ASP A 237 -7.60 -8.54 -17.69
N VAL A 238 -6.59 -8.55 -16.80
CA VAL A 238 -6.76 -8.55 -15.34
C VAL A 238 -7.25 -7.19 -14.84
N GLY A 239 -6.68 -6.09 -15.36
CA GLY A 239 -7.09 -4.74 -14.98
C GLY A 239 -8.58 -4.49 -15.28
N MET A 240 -9.04 -4.85 -16.48
CA MET A 240 -10.46 -4.72 -16.83
C MET A 240 -11.37 -5.63 -16.00
N ARG A 241 -10.92 -6.85 -15.67
CA ARG A 241 -11.66 -7.75 -14.77
C ARG A 241 -11.84 -7.13 -13.39
N ALA A 242 -10.76 -6.60 -12.81
CA ALA A 242 -10.76 -6.00 -11.49
C ALA A 242 -11.62 -4.72 -11.44
N LEU A 243 -11.54 -3.87 -12.47
CA LEU A 243 -12.40 -2.68 -12.59
C LEU A 243 -13.90 -3.01 -12.65
N ALA A 244 -14.29 -4.23 -13.02
CA ALA A 244 -15.69 -4.65 -13.04
C ALA A 244 -16.27 -4.92 -11.65
N GLU A 245 -15.41 -5.06 -10.63
CA GLU A 245 -15.83 -5.43 -9.28
C GLU A 245 -16.42 -4.24 -8.51
N SER A 246 -16.26 -3.01 -9.02
CA SER A 246 -16.58 -1.79 -8.28
C SER A 246 -16.98 -0.66 -9.23
N PRO A 247 -17.77 0.32 -8.77
CA PRO A 247 -17.99 1.54 -9.55
C PRO A 247 -16.66 2.25 -9.80
N LEU A 248 -16.57 2.91 -10.96
CA LEU A 248 -15.40 3.69 -11.33
C LEU A 248 -15.47 5.08 -10.68
N PRO A 249 -14.35 5.65 -10.19
CA PRO A 249 -14.32 6.99 -9.65
C PRO A 249 -14.78 8.01 -10.70
N GLU A 250 -15.64 8.96 -10.30
CA GLU A 250 -16.13 10.02 -11.19
C GLU A 250 -14.99 10.82 -11.83
N ARG A 251 -13.96 11.10 -11.03
CA ARG A 251 -12.73 11.79 -11.44
C ARG A 251 -12.04 11.11 -12.64
N ASP A 252 -12.11 9.79 -12.73
CA ASP A 252 -11.34 9.01 -13.69
C ASP A 252 -12.13 8.77 -15.00
N LYS A 253 -13.40 9.20 -15.08
CA LYS A 253 -14.24 9.06 -16.29
C LYS A 253 -13.62 9.70 -17.54
N PRO A 254 -13.11 10.95 -17.53
CA PRO A 254 -12.53 11.55 -18.74
C PRO A 254 -11.34 10.76 -19.28
N LEU A 255 -10.52 10.19 -18.40
CA LEU A 255 -9.40 9.32 -18.79
C LEU A 255 -9.93 8.05 -19.46
N LEU A 256 -10.90 7.37 -18.84
CA LEU A 256 -11.48 6.13 -19.37
C LEU A 256 -12.17 6.34 -20.72
N GLU A 257 -12.89 7.46 -20.89
CA GLU A 257 -13.50 7.84 -22.16
C GLU A 257 -12.46 8.07 -23.24
N ALA A 258 -11.34 8.73 -22.91
CA ALA A 258 -10.22 8.91 -23.84
C ALA A 258 -9.59 7.57 -24.28
N LEU A 259 -9.71 6.50 -23.49
CA LEU A 259 -9.20 5.15 -23.82
C LEU A 259 -10.14 4.36 -24.76
N ALA A 260 -11.28 4.91 -25.18
CA ALA A 260 -12.24 4.23 -26.05
C ALA A 260 -11.65 3.57 -27.32
N PRO A 261 -10.64 4.16 -28.02
CA PRO A 261 -9.96 3.51 -29.15
C PRO A 261 -9.31 2.16 -28.83
N LEU A 262 -8.87 1.93 -27.60
CA LEU A 262 -8.33 0.64 -27.16
C LEU A 262 -9.43 -0.42 -26.96
N LYS A 263 -10.71 -0.04 -27.05
CA LYS A 263 -11.87 -0.94 -26.89
C LYS A 263 -11.85 -1.69 -25.55
N LEU A 264 -11.19 -1.12 -24.53
CA LEU A 264 -11.15 -1.64 -23.18
C LEU A 264 -12.51 -1.47 -22.51
N LYS A 265 -13.01 -2.55 -21.90
CA LYS A 265 -14.30 -2.54 -21.21
C LYS A 265 -14.19 -3.32 -19.90
N PRO A 266 -14.54 -2.72 -18.74
CA PRO A 266 -14.59 -3.45 -17.47
C PRO A 266 -15.38 -4.76 -17.61
N GLY A 267 -14.80 -5.84 -17.11
CA GLY A 267 -15.38 -7.20 -17.10
C GLY A 267 -15.20 -7.96 -18.41
N ARG A 268 -14.55 -7.38 -19.43
CA ARG A 268 -14.27 -8.03 -20.71
C ARG A 268 -12.77 -8.14 -20.93
N LYS A 269 -12.33 -9.28 -21.48
CA LYS A 269 -10.96 -9.47 -21.96
C LYS A 269 -10.67 -8.51 -23.11
N PHE A 270 -9.42 -8.11 -23.25
CA PHE A 270 -8.95 -7.28 -24.34
C PHE A 270 -9.05 -8.04 -25.67
N ASP A 271 -9.93 -7.57 -26.57
CA ASP A 271 -10.15 -8.22 -27.86
C ASP A 271 -9.05 -7.86 -28.86
N ARG A 272 -7.99 -8.67 -28.84
CA ARG A 272 -6.84 -8.54 -29.75
C ARG A 272 -7.22 -8.68 -31.22
N ARG A 273 -8.34 -9.36 -31.54
CA ARG A 273 -8.80 -9.57 -32.93
C ARG A 273 -9.42 -8.32 -33.53
N ALA A 274 -9.76 -7.34 -32.68
CA ALA A 274 -10.31 -6.06 -33.10
C ALA A 274 -9.24 -5.09 -33.65
N PHE A 275 -7.97 -5.53 -33.75
CA PHE A 275 -6.82 -4.75 -34.19
C PHE A 275 -6.02 -5.50 -35.26
N GLY A 276 -5.52 -4.77 -36.26
CA GLY A 276 -4.55 -5.28 -37.22
C GLY A 276 -3.17 -5.49 -36.58
N THR A 277 -2.28 -6.21 -37.27
CA THR A 277 -0.93 -6.55 -36.76
C THR A 277 -0.11 -5.31 -36.37
N VAL A 278 -0.21 -4.22 -37.13
CA VAL A 278 0.53 -2.97 -36.87
C VAL A 278 -0.01 -2.26 -35.64
N GLU A 279 -1.33 -2.19 -35.50
CA GLU A 279 -2.01 -1.59 -34.35
C GLU A 279 -1.71 -2.37 -33.06
N LEU A 280 -1.82 -3.70 -33.10
CA LEU A 280 -1.55 -4.55 -31.94
C LEU A 280 -0.09 -4.44 -31.47
N ARG A 281 0.86 -4.32 -32.41
CA ARG A 281 2.26 -4.05 -32.10
C ARG A 281 2.44 -2.69 -31.42
N ALA A 282 1.71 -1.66 -31.88
CA ALA A 282 1.76 -0.34 -31.29
C ALA A 282 1.16 -0.31 -29.88
N VAL A 283 0.05 -1.01 -29.65
CA VAL A 283 -0.53 -1.20 -28.31
C VAL A 283 0.48 -1.89 -27.39
N LYS A 284 1.11 -2.99 -27.82
CA LYS A 284 2.16 -3.67 -27.05
C LYS A 284 3.32 -2.74 -26.70
N ALA A 285 3.81 -1.97 -27.67
CA ALA A 285 4.89 -0.99 -27.44
C ALA A 285 4.46 0.12 -26.47
N GLY A 286 3.17 0.48 -26.45
CA GLY A 286 2.60 1.41 -25.48
C GLY A 286 2.61 0.84 -24.06
N ILE A 287 2.23 -0.43 -23.90
CA ILE A 287 2.30 -1.13 -22.62
C ILE A 287 3.74 -1.18 -22.09
N GLU A 288 4.69 -1.56 -22.93
CA GLU A 288 6.11 -1.60 -22.58
C GLU A 288 6.63 -0.22 -22.16
N GLN A 289 6.24 0.84 -22.89
CA GLN A 289 6.57 2.21 -22.54
C GLN A 289 5.94 2.62 -21.20
N GLY A 290 4.67 2.27 -20.95
CA GLY A 290 4.00 2.58 -19.68
C GLY A 290 4.73 1.96 -18.50
N HIS A 291 5.13 0.70 -18.60
CA HIS A 291 5.96 0.06 -17.56
C HIS A 291 7.34 0.72 -17.41
N ALA A 292 7.96 1.17 -18.50
CA ALA A 292 9.22 1.90 -18.44
C ALA A 292 9.06 3.26 -17.73
N ASP A 293 7.98 3.99 -18.02
CA ASP A 293 7.65 5.27 -17.37
C ASP A 293 7.42 5.07 -15.86
N ILE A 294 6.69 4.01 -15.47
CA ILE A 294 6.47 3.65 -14.05
C ILE A 294 7.80 3.35 -13.35
N ARG A 295 8.66 2.51 -13.95
CA ARG A 295 9.98 2.20 -13.38
C ARG A 295 10.87 3.43 -13.27
N ALA A 296 10.86 4.30 -14.28
CA ALA A 296 11.62 5.53 -14.27
C ALA A 296 11.13 6.48 -13.17
N ALA A 297 9.81 6.61 -13.00
CA ALA A 297 9.21 7.40 -11.92
C ALA A 297 9.53 6.82 -10.54
N ALA A 298 9.44 5.50 -10.37
CA ALA A 298 9.79 4.79 -9.14
C ALA A 298 11.29 4.91 -8.77
N GLY A 299 12.16 5.03 -9.76
CA GLY A 299 13.60 5.22 -9.56
C GLY A 299 14.02 6.67 -9.31
N ARG A 300 13.12 7.65 -9.49
CA ARG A 300 13.43 9.05 -9.20
C ARG A 300 13.38 9.25 -7.68
N PRO A 301 14.49 9.63 -7.04
CA PRO A 301 14.43 10.01 -5.64
C PRO A 301 13.47 11.20 -5.51
N GLY A 302 12.63 11.18 -4.47
CA GLY A 302 11.89 12.37 -4.04
C GLY A 302 12.86 13.49 -3.65
N ARG A 303 12.34 14.55 -3.05
CA ARG A 303 13.20 15.64 -2.58
C ARG A 303 14.22 15.11 -1.57
N THR A 304 15.51 15.16 -1.93
CA THR A 304 16.62 14.73 -1.07
C THR A 304 17.34 15.92 -0.47
N ILE A 305 17.52 15.91 0.86
CA ILE A 305 18.27 16.92 1.62
C ILE A 305 19.16 16.20 2.61
N ASP A 306 20.45 16.49 2.62
CA ASP A 306 21.45 15.86 3.52
C ASP A 306 21.41 14.32 3.52
N GLY A 307 21.16 13.75 2.33
CA GLY A 307 21.03 12.30 2.11
C GLY A 307 19.65 11.71 2.42
N TRP A 308 18.76 12.46 3.07
CA TRP A 308 17.39 12.05 3.39
C TRP A 308 16.43 12.37 2.25
N THR A 309 15.77 11.35 1.72
CA THR A 309 14.72 11.44 0.71
C THR A 309 13.34 11.43 1.35
N TYR A 310 12.57 12.48 1.09
CA TYR A 310 11.21 12.68 1.57
C TYR A 310 10.20 12.30 0.48
N GLY A 311 9.12 11.62 0.86
CA GLY A 311 8.00 11.29 -0.03
C GLY A 311 7.11 12.51 -0.31
N GLU A 312 6.22 12.36 -1.29
CA GLU A 312 5.26 13.41 -1.62
C GLU A 312 4.13 13.51 -0.58
N ARG A 313 3.57 14.71 -0.41
CA ARG A 313 2.53 14.99 0.59
C ARG A 313 1.21 14.25 0.34
N HIS A 314 0.92 13.90 -0.91
CA HIS A 314 -0.30 13.22 -1.34
C HIS A 314 -0.12 11.70 -1.44
N LEU A 315 0.96 11.14 -0.89
CA LEU A 315 1.15 9.70 -0.78
C LEU A 315 -0.09 9.04 -0.15
N GLY A 316 -0.64 8.03 -0.81
CA GLY A 316 -1.83 7.32 -0.33
C GLY A 316 -3.15 8.07 -0.53
N ASN A 317 -3.15 9.27 -1.12
CA ASN A 317 -4.32 10.00 -1.59
C ASN A 317 -3.95 10.70 -2.92
N PHE A 318 -3.85 9.90 -3.98
CA PHE A 318 -3.09 10.26 -5.17
C PHE A 318 -3.80 11.23 -6.11
N GLY A 319 -5.13 11.37 -6.01
CA GLY A 319 -5.88 12.19 -6.93
C GLY A 319 -5.77 11.70 -8.38
N ASP A 320 -5.44 12.61 -9.29
CA ASP A 320 -5.19 12.38 -10.71
C ASP A 320 -3.69 12.17 -11.04
N ASP A 321 -2.82 12.07 -10.02
CA ASP A 321 -1.40 11.74 -10.19
C ASP A 321 -1.20 10.24 -10.40
N TYR A 322 -1.69 9.75 -11.55
CA TYR A 322 -1.68 8.34 -11.90
C TYR A 322 -0.26 7.76 -11.98
N LEU A 323 0.72 8.55 -12.41
CA LEU A 323 2.11 8.09 -12.53
C LEU A 323 2.74 7.91 -11.14
N TYR A 324 2.53 8.85 -10.21
CA TYR A 324 3.01 8.68 -8.85
C TYR A 324 2.33 7.53 -8.12
N ARG A 325 1.01 7.35 -8.32
CA ARG A 325 0.26 6.18 -7.83
C ARG A 325 0.87 4.87 -8.33
N ALA A 326 1.11 4.75 -9.65
CA ALA A 326 1.69 3.56 -10.25
C ALA A 326 3.13 3.29 -9.80
N ALA A 327 3.96 4.33 -9.68
CA ALA A 327 5.31 4.23 -9.15
C ALA A 327 5.31 3.77 -7.68
N THR A 328 4.36 4.27 -6.89
CA THR A 328 4.17 3.84 -5.49
C THR A 328 3.69 2.39 -5.41
N ALA A 329 2.73 1.98 -6.24
CA ALA A 329 2.28 0.58 -6.30
C ALA A 329 3.42 -0.40 -6.64
N LEU A 330 4.41 0.03 -7.44
CA LEU A 330 5.58 -0.77 -7.78
C LEU A 330 6.56 -0.93 -6.59
N THR A 331 6.72 0.11 -5.77
CA THR A 331 7.80 0.19 -4.77
C THR A 331 7.35 0.02 -3.32
N GLY A 332 6.08 0.31 -3.04
CA GLY A 332 5.50 0.38 -1.71
C GLY A 332 3.98 0.29 -1.74
N LEU A 333 3.44 -0.78 -2.34
CA LEU A 333 2.00 -1.06 -2.32
C LEU A 333 1.48 -1.12 -0.87
N GLY A 334 0.37 -0.43 -0.58
CA GLY A 334 -0.15 -0.34 0.79
C GLY A 334 0.46 0.78 1.65
N ALA A 335 1.12 1.76 1.02
CA ALA A 335 1.67 2.93 1.71
C ALA A 335 0.59 3.69 2.50
N LEU A 336 0.94 4.10 3.72
CA LEU A 336 0.11 4.96 4.57
C LEU A 336 0.17 6.41 4.11
N MET A 337 -0.89 7.17 4.38
CA MET A 337 -0.85 8.62 4.23
C MET A 337 0.12 9.26 5.23
N PRO A 338 0.75 10.40 4.87
CA PRO A 338 1.69 11.11 5.73
C PRO A 338 1.13 11.51 7.10
N ASN A 339 -0.19 11.74 7.22
CA ASN A 339 -0.83 12.05 8.51
C ASN A 339 -0.86 10.88 9.51
N GLU A 340 -0.63 9.65 9.04
CA GLU A 340 -0.55 8.46 9.88
C GLU A 340 0.89 8.02 10.07
N ALA A 341 1.69 7.98 9.00
CA ALA A 341 3.12 7.69 9.11
C ALA A 341 3.93 8.30 7.96
N ILE A 342 5.08 8.89 8.29
CA ILE A 342 6.10 9.33 7.33
C ILE A 342 7.31 8.42 7.44
N HIS A 343 7.82 7.99 6.28
CA HIS A 343 9.05 7.23 6.15
C HIS A 343 10.06 8.08 5.38
N VAL A 344 11.20 8.37 5.98
CA VAL A 344 12.29 9.12 5.33
C VAL A 344 13.47 8.17 5.16
N THR A 345 13.94 8.03 3.94
CA THR A 345 15.02 7.09 3.60
C THR A 345 16.33 7.84 3.42
N CYS A 346 17.43 7.34 3.97
CA CYS A 346 18.76 7.88 3.76
C CYS A 346 19.70 6.83 3.15
N ASN A 347 20.31 7.19 2.02
CA ASN A 347 21.25 6.33 1.29
C ASN A 347 22.66 6.93 1.21
N SER A 348 22.87 8.17 1.66
CA SER A 348 24.16 8.85 1.63
C SER A 348 24.40 9.69 2.88
N ASP A 349 25.65 9.88 3.27
CA ASP A 349 26.01 10.82 4.34
C ASP A 349 25.77 12.28 3.94
N GLY A 350 25.94 13.22 4.87
CA GLY A 350 25.80 14.66 4.62
C GLY A 350 26.78 15.23 3.59
N GLY A 351 27.83 14.48 3.22
CA GLY A 351 28.74 14.82 2.13
C GLY A 351 28.34 14.19 0.78
N GLY A 352 27.19 13.53 0.70
CA GLY A 352 26.69 12.86 -0.51
C GLY A 352 27.34 11.51 -0.81
N ARG A 353 28.18 10.96 0.09
CA ARG A 353 28.82 9.65 -0.13
C ARG A 353 27.89 8.53 0.29
N PRO A 354 27.74 7.45 -0.50
CA PRO A 354 26.90 6.32 -0.13
C PRO A 354 27.20 5.76 1.26
N LEU A 355 26.13 5.41 1.98
CA LEU A 355 26.25 4.78 3.28
C LEU A 355 26.78 3.34 3.14
N ASN A 356 27.79 3.03 3.95
CA ASN A 356 28.41 1.71 4.01
C ASN A 356 28.97 1.49 5.42
N GLY A 357 28.63 0.37 6.04
CA GLY A 357 28.97 0.12 7.45
C GLY A 357 30.40 -0.34 7.72
N ALA A 358 31.28 -0.32 6.70
CA ALA A 358 32.73 -0.22 6.91
C ALA A 358 33.15 1.10 7.59
N ASN A 359 32.23 2.07 7.70
CA ASN A 359 32.45 3.36 8.35
C ASN A 359 31.55 3.50 9.58
N ARG A 360 31.88 4.46 10.43
CA ARG A 360 31.11 4.84 11.61
C ARG A 360 30.35 6.13 11.32
N TYR A 361 29.11 6.22 11.76
CA TYR A 361 28.29 7.42 11.55
C TYR A 361 27.61 7.88 12.83
N GLU A 362 27.30 9.17 12.85
CA GLU A 362 26.55 9.81 13.92
C GLU A 362 25.39 10.61 13.34
N ILE A 363 24.28 10.60 14.09
CA ILE A 363 23.15 11.51 13.88
C ILE A 363 22.90 12.18 15.23
N THR A 364 23.08 13.50 15.29
CA THR A 364 22.84 14.29 16.50
C THR A 364 21.58 15.11 16.34
N PHE A 365 20.58 14.82 17.16
CA PHE A 365 19.39 15.64 17.34
C PHE A 365 19.68 16.68 18.43
N PRO A 366 19.61 17.99 18.14
CA PRO A 366 19.68 19.01 19.18
C PRO A 366 18.58 18.86 20.22
N ALA A 367 18.79 19.43 21.41
CA ALA A 367 17.78 19.44 22.46
C ALA A 367 16.45 20.03 21.95
N GLY A 368 15.35 19.32 22.21
CA GLY A 368 14.01 19.71 21.75
C GLY A 368 13.77 19.58 20.25
N ALA A 369 14.73 19.03 19.47
CA ALA A 369 14.65 18.89 18.02
C ALA A 369 14.63 17.40 17.57
N LEU A 370 14.07 16.52 18.41
CA LEU A 370 13.72 15.16 18.01
C LEU A 370 12.62 15.18 16.93
N PRO A 371 12.44 14.09 16.15
CA PRO A 371 11.34 13.99 15.18
C PRO A 371 9.99 14.35 15.83
N PRO A 372 9.27 15.36 15.33
CA PRO A 372 8.05 15.84 15.97
C PRO A 372 6.91 14.88 15.63
N VAL A 373 6.54 14.04 16.60
CA VAL A 373 5.53 12.99 16.47
C VAL A 373 4.51 13.07 17.61
N ARG A 374 3.30 12.59 17.37
CA ARG A 374 2.27 12.41 18.40
C ARG A 374 2.21 10.99 18.95
N ALA A 375 2.78 10.02 18.23
CA ALA A 375 2.85 8.63 18.69
C ALA A 375 4.29 8.26 19.04
N PHE A 376 5.12 7.94 18.04
CA PHE A 376 6.52 7.59 18.26
C PHE A 376 7.35 7.72 16.98
N TRP A 377 8.68 7.65 17.11
CA TRP A 377 9.59 7.55 15.97
C TRP A 377 10.62 6.43 16.16
N SER A 378 11.14 5.92 15.04
CA SER A 378 12.20 4.91 15.05
C SER A 378 13.16 5.12 13.88
N LEU A 379 14.41 4.72 14.06
CA LEU A 379 15.44 4.66 13.05
C LEU A 379 15.93 3.22 12.92
N SER A 380 15.88 2.70 11.69
CA SER A 380 16.35 1.36 11.35
C SER A 380 17.50 1.42 10.35
N ALA A 381 18.41 0.44 10.44
CA ALA A 381 19.50 0.23 9.50
C ALA A 381 19.30 -1.10 8.76
N TYR A 382 19.52 -1.09 7.44
CA TYR A 382 19.33 -2.23 6.57
C TYR A 382 20.57 -2.46 5.70
N GLU A 383 20.92 -3.71 5.47
CA GLU A 383 21.84 -4.10 4.39
C GLU A 383 21.11 -3.98 3.05
N VAL A 384 21.75 -3.35 2.08
CA VAL A 384 21.24 -3.28 0.70
C VAL A 384 21.81 -4.45 -0.09
N ALA A 385 20.92 -5.36 -0.50
CA ALA A 385 21.25 -6.51 -1.34
C ALA A 385 21.60 -6.08 -2.78
N PRO A 386 22.27 -6.93 -3.58
CA PRO A 386 22.64 -6.61 -4.96
C PRO A 386 21.45 -6.26 -5.88
N ASP A 387 20.26 -6.75 -5.56
CA ASP A 387 19.02 -6.46 -6.29
C ASP A 387 18.33 -5.15 -5.83
N GLY A 388 18.95 -4.40 -4.90
CA GLY A 388 18.47 -3.12 -4.39
C GLY A 388 17.47 -3.21 -3.23
N ARG A 389 16.99 -4.41 -2.89
CA ARG A 389 16.16 -4.62 -1.69
C ARG A 389 17.01 -4.45 -0.44
N ALA A 390 16.38 -4.07 0.67
CA ALA A 390 17.09 -3.80 1.91
C ALA A 390 16.47 -4.57 3.08
N PHE A 391 17.29 -5.21 3.90
CA PHE A 391 16.84 -6.11 4.97
C PHE A 391 17.64 -5.92 6.25
N PHE A 392 17.06 -6.33 7.37
CA PHE A 392 17.78 -6.36 8.64
C PHE A 392 18.92 -7.38 8.59
N VAL A 393 19.91 -7.17 9.47
CA VAL A 393 21.02 -8.08 9.69
C VAL A 393 21.09 -8.47 11.15
N ASP A 394 21.55 -9.70 11.38
CA ASP A 394 21.85 -10.20 12.70
C ASP A 394 22.89 -9.31 13.39
N ASN A 395 22.71 -9.13 14.68
CA ASN A 395 23.58 -8.31 15.50
C ASN A 395 23.52 -8.74 16.97
N PRO A 396 24.59 -8.48 17.75
CA PRO A 396 24.69 -8.94 19.14
C PRO A 396 23.60 -8.46 20.10
N LEU A 397 22.86 -7.40 19.73
CA LEU A 397 21.79 -6.86 20.55
C LEU A 397 20.40 -7.39 20.15
N GLY A 398 20.26 -8.10 19.03
CA GLY A 398 18.97 -8.34 18.40
C GLY A 398 18.20 -7.04 18.11
N ARG A 399 18.91 -5.92 17.94
CA ARG A 399 18.33 -4.58 17.82
C ARG A 399 18.28 -4.17 16.36
N HIS A 400 17.06 -3.97 15.84
CA HIS A 400 16.83 -3.57 14.46
C HIS A 400 16.27 -2.14 14.30
N ALA A 401 15.96 -1.49 15.42
CA ALA A 401 15.56 -0.09 15.47
C ALA A 401 16.03 0.58 16.78
N VAL A 402 16.24 1.90 16.71
CA VAL A 402 16.42 2.78 17.87
C VAL A 402 15.44 3.95 17.75
N GLY A 403 14.86 4.40 18.85
CA GLY A 403 13.80 5.40 18.85
C GLY A 403 13.50 5.94 20.24
N ASP A 404 12.52 6.83 20.35
CA ASP A 404 12.03 7.37 21.63
C ASP A 404 11.59 6.32 22.64
N ARG A 405 11.21 5.13 22.17
CA ARG A 405 10.82 3.98 23.00
C ARG A 405 12.00 3.07 23.39
N THR A 406 13.23 3.40 23.00
CA THR A 406 14.41 2.60 23.37
C THR A 406 14.77 2.86 24.83
N PRO A 407 14.79 1.83 25.71
CA PRO A 407 15.12 2.04 27.11
C PRO A 407 16.58 2.41 27.29
N GLY A 408 16.85 3.34 28.20
CA GLY A 408 18.20 3.70 28.64
C GLY A 408 18.97 4.62 27.70
N LEU A 409 18.33 5.26 26.72
CA LEU A 409 19.00 6.26 25.89
C LEU A 409 19.67 7.34 26.75
N VAL A 410 20.90 7.69 26.38
CA VAL A 410 21.74 8.65 27.09
C VAL A 410 21.75 9.97 26.34
N HIS A 411 21.29 11.04 26.97
CA HIS A 411 21.34 12.38 26.40
C HIS A 411 22.64 13.09 26.80
N GLY A 412 23.10 14.00 25.93
CA GLY A 412 24.18 14.93 26.25
C GLY A 412 23.78 15.89 27.39
N THR A 413 24.78 16.54 27.99
CA THR A 413 24.55 17.55 29.04
C THR A 413 23.79 18.77 28.53
N ASP A 414 23.83 19.01 27.22
CA ASP A 414 23.06 20.04 26.51
C ASP A 414 21.63 19.59 26.17
N GLY A 415 21.26 18.34 26.50
CA GLY A 415 19.95 17.75 26.19
C GLY A 415 19.86 17.14 24.79
N SER A 416 20.95 17.10 24.01
CA SER A 416 20.98 16.47 22.69
C SER A 416 20.92 14.94 22.77
N LEU A 417 20.46 14.30 21.70
CA LEU A 417 20.55 12.85 21.50
C LEU A 417 21.46 12.56 20.31
N THR A 418 22.57 11.88 20.55
CA THR A 418 23.44 11.38 19.47
C THR A 418 23.27 9.87 19.32
N LEU A 419 22.84 9.44 18.14
CA LEU A 419 22.78 8.04 17.74
C LEU A 419 24.08 7.64 17.04
N HIS A 420 24.62 6.48 17.40
CA HIS A 420 25.82 5.92 16.78
C HIS A 420 25.44 4.76 15.84
N ILE A 421 25.79 4.85 14.56
CA ILE A 421 25.47 3.85 13.54
C ILE A 421 26.78 3.24 13.06
N GLN A 422 27.07 2.01 13.50
CA GLN A 422 28.35 1.35 13.23
C GLN A 422 28.26 -0.16 13.54
N ARG A 423 29.20 -0.95 13.00
CA ARG A 423 29.23 -2.40 13.22
C ARG A 423 29.66 -2.81 14.62
N GLU A 424 30.68 -2.14 15.15
CA GLU A 424 31.23 -2.45 16.47
C GLU A 424 30.57 -1.60 17.56
N PRO A 425 30.29 -2.15 18.75
CA PRO A 425 29.72 -1.38 19.85
C PRO A 425 30.63 -0.19 20.20
N PRO A 426 30.06 1.01 20.42
CA PRO A 426 30.83 2.12 20.99
C PRO A 426 31.11 1.87 22.48
N ASP A 427 32.21 2.42 22.99
CA ASP A 427 32.59 2.23 24.38
C ASP A 427 31.66 2.95 25.37
N GLY A 428 31.47 2.33 26.53
CA GLY A 428 30.84 2.94 27.70
C GLY A 428 29.37 3.30 27.48
N PRO A 429 28.89 4.44 28.03
CA PRO A 429 27.46 4.79 28.00
C PRO A 429 26.91 5.03 26.59
N ARG A 430 27.78 5.26 25.59
CA ARG A 430 27.37 5.43 24.18
C ARG A 430 26.73 4.17 23.60
N ALA A 431 26.99 2.99 24.17
CA ALA A 431 26.39 1.73 23.74
C ALA A 431 24.85 1.75 23.83
N ALA A 432 24.28 2.56 24.73
CA ALA A 432 22.84 2.70 24.84
C ALA A 432 22.20 3.29 23.57
N ASN A 433 22.88 4.25 22.92
CA ASN A 433 22.40 4.95 21.71
C ASN A 433 22.90 4.30 20.41
N TRP A 434 23.45 3.09 20.50
CA TRP A 434 24.00 2.39 19.36
C TRP A 434 22.91 1.69 18.54
N LEU A 435 22.97 1.90 17.23
CA LEU A 435 22.25 1.14 16.22
C LEU A 435 23.27 0.30 15.43
N PRO A 436 23.28 -1.03 15.59
CA PRO A 436 24.14 -1.92 14.82
C PRO A 436 23.93 -1.75 13.32
N ALA A 437 25.04 -1.66 12.58
CA ALA A 437 25.04 -1.48 11.13
C ALA A 437 25.60 -2.71 10.41
N PRO A 438 25.10 -3.03 9.19
CA PRO A 438 25.64 -4.11 8.37
C PRO A 438 27.06 -3.80 7.88
N ALA A 439 27.84 -4.80 7.48
CA ALA A 439 29.21 -4.56 7.01
C ALA A 439 29.29 -3.84 5.66
N GLY A 440 28.27 -3.99 4.81
CA GLY A 440 28.27 -3.56 3.42
C GLY A 440 27.51 -2.26 3.15
N PRO A 441 27.07 -2.05 1.88
CA PRO A 441 26.15 -0.98 1.52
C PRO A 441 24.91 -1.01 2.41
N MET A 442 24.51 0.15 2.90
CA MET A 442 23.42 0.23 3.86
C MET A 442 22.44 1.35 3.54
N ARG A 443 21.24 1.20 4.09
CA ARG A 443 20.16 2.19 4.02
C ARG A 443 19.65 2.44 5.42
N LEU A 444 19.41 3.70 5.75
CA LEU A 444 18.69 4.08 6.96
C LEU A 444 17.25 4.44 6.60
N VAL A 445 16.31 4.08 7.47
CA VAL A 445 14.91 4.52 7.35
C VAL A 445 14.47 5.05 8.71
N LEU A 446 14.09 6.32 8.74
CA LEU A 446 13.41 6.92 9.88
C LEU A 446 11.91 6.85 9.66
N ARG A 447 11.18 6.33 10.64
CA ARG A 447 9.72 6.25 10.66
C ARG A 447 9.20 7.18 11.73
N ALA A 448 8.26 8.03 11.37
CA ALA A 448 7.56 8.94 12.26
C ALA A 448 6.07 8.62 12.20
N TYR A 449 5.49 8.22 13.33
CA TYR A 449 4.09 7.82 13.43
C TYR A 449 3.26 8.94 14.06
N GLN A 450 2.12 9.22 13.44
CA GLN A 450 1.29 10.40 13.70
C GLN A 450 2.16 11.67 13.75
N PRO A 451 2.93 11.96 12.69
CA PRO A 451 3.83 13.10 12.66
C PRO A 451 3.08 14.41 12.89
N ALA A 452 3.75 15.37 13.52
CA ALA A 452 3.23 16.72 13.63
C ALA A 452 3.22 17.41 12.25
N GLU A 453 2.43 18.47 12.14
CA GLU A 453 2.24 19.21 10.88
C GLU A 453 3.57 19.66 10.27
N ALA A 454 4.52 20.11 11.10
CA ALA A 454 5.85 20.53 10.65
C ALA A 454 6.58 19.46 9.85
N MET A 455 6.39 18.16 10.13
CA MET A 455 7.01 17.09 9.37
C MET A 455 6.21 16.74 8.10
N ILE A 456 4.87 16.85 8.15
CA ILE A 456 3.97 16.65 7.00
C ILE A 456 4.20 17.75 5.94
N GLU A 457 4.32 19.00 6.37
CA GLU A 457 4.59 20.16 5.52
C GLU A 457 6.06 20.26 5.09
N GLY A 458 6.93 19.38 5.59
CA GLY A 458 8.35 19.38 5.27
C GLY A 458 9.11 20.59 5.82
N LEU A 459 8.66 21.18 6.92
CA LEU A 459 9.33 22.24 7.68
C LEU A 459 10.38 21.67 8.64
N TYR A 460 10.16 20.47 9.17
CA TYR A 460 11.14 19.73 9.95
C TYR A 460 12.17 19.05 9.03
N ARG A 461 13.45 19.16 9.38
CA ARG A 461 14.56 18.53 8.66
C ARG A 461 15.29 17.58 9.58
N LEU A 462 15.52 16.36 9.11
CA LEU A 462 16.38 15.42 9.82
C LEU A 462 17.84 15.92 9.78
N PRO A 463 18.59 15.78 10.89
CA PRO A 463 20.01 16.06 10.90
C PRO A 463 20.75 15.20 9.87
N ALA A 464 21.77 15.79 9.25
CA ALA A 464 22.65 15.08 8.33
C ALA A 464 23.33 13.89 9.04
N VAL A 465 23.44 12.77 8.33
CA VAL A 465 24.24 11.62 8.80
C VAL A 465 25.71 11.99 8.65
N ARG A 466 26.44 12.11 9.75
CA ARG A 466 27.86 12.48 9.74
C ARG A 466 28.71 11.23 9.72
N ARG A 467 29.58 11.09 8.72
CA ARG A 467 30.61 10.06 8.70
C ARG A 467 31.76 10.47 9.62
N ASN A 468 32.08 9.63 10.59
CA ASN A 468 33.30 9.77 11.37
C ASN A 468 34.45 9.19 10.55
N SER A 469 35.48 9.98 10.30
CA SER A 469 36.74 9.43 9.76
C SER A 469 37.28 8.41 10.76
N PRO A 470 37.74 7.22 10.32
CA PRO A 470 38.47 6.34 11.22
C PRO A 470 39.69 7.11 11.73
N SER A 471 39.78 7.25 13.05
CA SER A 471 40.98 7.71 13.75
C SER A 471 42.11 6.71 13.61
#